data_AF-A0A927GK04-F1
#
_entry.id   AF-A0A927GK04-F1
#
_cell.length_a   1.000
_cell.length_b   1.000
_cell.length_c   1.000
_cell.angle_alpha   90.00
_cell.angle_beta   90.00
_cell.angle_gamma   90.00
#
_symmetry.space_group_name_H-M   'P 1'
#
loop_
_entity.id
_entity.type
_entity.pdbx_description
1 polymer ?
#
loop_
_entity_poly.entity_id
_entity_poly.type
_entity_poly.pdbx_seq_one_letter_code
_entity_poly.pdbx_strand_id
1 'polypeptide(L)'
;MDNTAIIARLRELGPLPDDGTSGIDTFPLNEFDSLLQELTEPLEVRHALDLINLGPPADTSSYEVEWALVHAAESISAEALGDILPLANDTEVKRIIEIRLANYYKKRT
;
A
#
# COMPACT_ATOMS: atom_id res chain seq x y z
N MET A 1 -10.52 -12.19 9.82
CA MET A 1 -11.15 -12.39 8.49
C MET A 1 -10.12 -13.02 7.55
N ASP A 2 -10.47 -13.46 6.34
CA ASP A 2 -9.42 -13.76 5.34
C ASP A 2 -8.90 -12.46 4.70
N ASN A 3 -7.72 -12.53 4.08
CA ASN A 3 -7.08 -11.36 3.47
C ASN A 3 -7.94 -10.69 2.40
N THR A 4 -8.73 -11.47 1.64
CA THR A 4 -9.61 -10.92 0.59
C THR A 4 -10.72 -10.07 1.20
N ALA A 5 -11.34 -10.51 2.29
CA ALA A 5 -12.36 -9.76 3.01
C ALA A 5 -11.78 -8.52 3.70
N ILE A 6 -10.56 -8.62 4.26
CA ILE A 6 -9.87 -7.47 4.88
C ILE A 6 -9.59 -6.39 3.83
N ILE A 7 -9.02 -6.77 2.68
CA ILE A 7 -8.70 -5.83 1.60
C ILE A 7 -9.95 -5.23 0.98
N ALA A 8 -11.04 -6.01 0.86
CA ALA A 8 -12.32 -5.46 0.46
C ALA A 8 -12.80 -4.36 1.42
N ARG A 9 -12.64 -4.54 2.74
CA ARG A 9 -12.97 -3.51 3.73
C ARG A 9 -12.07 -2.28 3.63
N LEU A 10 -10.75 -2.47 3.49
CA LEU A 10 -9.83 -1.36 3.26
C LEU A 10 -10.22 -0.55 2.01
N ARG A 11 -10.66 -1.23 0.94
CA ARG A 11 -11.16 -0.56 -0.28
C ARG A 11 -12.48 0.18 -0.08
N GLU A 12 -13.34 -0.27 0.82
CA GLU A 12 -14.55 0.46 1.20
C GLU A 12 -14.26 1.73 1.99
N LEU A 13 -13.20 1.72 2.83
CA LEU A 13 -12.72 2.92 3.52
C LEU A 13 -12.10 3.93 2.54
N GLY A 14 -11.55 3.44 1.44
CA GLY A 14 -10.91 4.24 0.40
C GLY A 14 -9.41 4.43 0.64
N PRO A 15 -8.72 5.11 -0.30
CA PRO A 15 -7.29 5.39 -0.16
C PRO A 15 -7.03 6.34 1.01
N LEU A 16 -5.83 6.26 1.57
CA LEU A 16 -5.35 7.19 2.57
C LEU A 16 -5.45 8.63 2.02
N PRO A 17 -6.01 9.57 2.78
CA PRO A 17 -6.09 10.97 2.38
C PRO A 17 -4.70 11.64 2.50
N ASP A 18 -4.53 12.76 1.80
CA ASP A 18 -3.43 13.70 2.04
C ASP A 18 -3.89 14.92 2.87
N ASP A 19 -2.95 15.76 3.30
CA ASP A 19 -3.22 17.01 4.03
C ASP A 19 -4.16 17.98 3.29
N GLY A 20 -4.29 17.85 1.96
CA GLY A 20 -5.18 18.65 1.11
C GLY A 20 -6.59 18.07 0.99
N THR A 21 -6.82 16.86 1.48
CA THR A 21 -8.07 16.13 1.30
C THR A 21 -9.14 16.69 2.24
N SER A 22 -10.27 17.10 1.66
CA SER A 22 -11.41 17.61 2.43
C SER A 22 -11.96 16.53 3.36
N GLY A 23 -12.02 16.82 4.66
CA GLY A 23 -12.53 15.88 5.65
C GLY A 23 -11.50 14.85 6.14
N ILE A 24 -10.20 15.12 6.01
CA ILE A 24 -9.11 14.28 6.54
C ILE A 24 -9.34 13.86 8.00
N ASP A 25 -9.84 14.78 8.84
CA ASP A 25 -10.14 14.54 10.25
C ASP A 25 -11.21 13.47 10.50
N THR A 26 -11.98 13.12 9.46
CA THR A 26 -13.05 12.10 9.53
C THR A 26 -12.64 10.76 8.96
N PHE A 27 -11.46 10.65 8.33
CA PHE A 27 -10.99 9.38 7.81
C PHE A 27 -10.75 8.40 8.97
N PRO A 28 -11.28 7.16 8.91
CA PRO A 28 -11.20 6.22 10.02
C PRO A 28 -9.82 5.55 10.09
N LEU A 29 -8.79 6.33 10.38
CA LEU A 29 -7.38 5.91 10.36
C LEU A 29 -7.11 4.72 11.28
N ASN A 30 -7.72 4.72 12.48
CA ASN A 30 -7.59 3.63 13.44
C ASN A 30 -8.19 2.31 12.92
N GLU A 31 -9.31 2.38 12.19
CA GLU A 31 -9.93 1.20 11.58
C GLU A 31 -9.07 0.69 10.42
N PHE A 32 -8.57 1.61 9.59
CA PHE A 32 -7.67 1.29 8.49
C PHE A 32 -6.39 0.58 8.98
N ASP A 33 -5.73 1.14 10.00
CA ASP A 33 -4.54 0.54 10.61
C ASP A 33 -4.85 -0.84 11.25
N SER A 34 -5.96 -0.95 11.98
CA SER A 34 -6.38 -2.23 12.58
C SER A 34 -6.58 -3.31 11.51
N LEU A 35 -7.22 -2.96 10.38
CA LEU A 35 -7.41 -3.88 9.25
C LEU A 35 -6.08 -4.29 8.61
N LEU A 36 -5.12 -3.37 8.46
CA LEU A 36 -3.78 -3.72 7.96
C LEU A 36 -3.07 -4.72 8.89
N GLN A 37 -3.20 -4.54 10.20
CA GLN A 37 -2.58 -5.44 11.21
C GLN A 37 -3.22 -6.84 11.23
N GLU A 38 -4.44 -6.99 10.72
CA GLU A 38 -5.10 -8.29 10.59
C GLU A 38 -4.65 -9.10 9.37
N LEU A 39 -3.91 -8.50 8.43
CA LEU A 39 -3.39 -9.21 7.25
C LEU A 39 -2.43 -10.33 7.65
N THR A 40 -2.54 -11.46 6.98
CA THR A 40 -1.71 -12.64 7.22
C THR A 40 -0.92 -13.04 5.99
N GLU A 41 0.33 -13.43 6.15
CA GLU A 41 1.14 -13.94 5.05
C GLU A 41 0.81 -15.42 4.73
N PRO A 42 0.92 -15.86 3.47
CA PRO A 42 1.33 -15.07 2.30
C PRO A 42 0.20 -14.23 1.70
N LEU A 43 0.54 -13.04 1.21
CA LEU A 43 -0.36 -12.26 0.36
C LEU A 43 -0.27 -12.72 -1.10
N GLU A 44 -1.41 -12.64 -1.80
CA GLU A 44 -1.46 -12.84 -3.25
C GLU A 44 -0.99 -11.58 -3.97
N VAL A 45 -0.52 -11.73 -5.21
CA VAL A 45 -0.09 -10.60 -6.06
C VAL A 45 -1.19 -9.54 -6.21
N ARG A 46 -2.45 -9.96 -6.37
CA ARG A 46 -3.60 -9.03 -6.43
C ARG A 46 -3.80 -8.24 -5.14
N HIS A 47 -3.48 -8.83 -3.99
CA HIS A 47 -3.62 -8.19 -2.69
C HIS A 47 -2.61 -7.05 -2.56
N ALA A 48 -1.36 -7.28 -2.97
CA ALA A 48 -0.35 -6.23 -3.00
C ALA A 48 -0.73 -5.08 -3.93
N LEU A 49 -1.27 -5.37 -5.13
CA LEU A 49 -1.74 -4.33 -6.05
C LEU A 49 -2.85 -3.46 -5.43
N ASP A 50 -3.84 -4.10 -4.79
CA ASP A 50 -4.91 -3.38 -4.10
C ASP A 50 -4.35 -2.51 -2.96
N LEU A 51 -3.39 -3.01 -2.17
CA LEU A 51 -2.75 -2.26 -1.09
C LEU A 51 -1.96 -1.04 -1.62
N ILE A 52 -1.21 -1.19 -2.72
CA ILE A 52 -0.49 -0.06 -3.35
C ILE A 52 -1.46 1.05 -3.76
N ASN A 53 -2.63 0.67 -4.29
CA ASN A 53 -3.65 1.60 -4.76
C ASN A 53 -4.41 2.30 -3.64
N LEU A 54 -4.25 1.87 -2.39
CA LEU A 54 -4.81 2.53 -1.20
C LEU A 54 -3.86 3.57 -0.60
N GLY A 55 -2.67 3.75 -1.16
CA GLY A 55 -1.75 4.80 -0.74
C GLY A 55 -2.32 6.19 -1.00
N PRO A 56 -1.80 7.21 -0.30
CA PRO A 56 -2.17 8.58 -0.58
C PRO A 56 -1.68 9.01 -1.97
N PRO A 57 -2.23 10.11 -2.53
CA PRO A 57 -1.72 10.69 -3.76
C PRO A 57 -0.20 10.84 -3.73
N ALA A 58 0.43 10.67 -4.88
CA ALA A 58 1.86 10.87 -5.00
C ALA A 58 2.30 12.30 -4.63
N ASP A 59 3.58 12.46 -4.25
CA ASP A 59 4.19 13.72 -3.79
C ASP A 59 3.63 14.23 -2.46
N THR A 60 3.05 13.34 -1.67
CA THR A 60 2.57 13.61 -0.32
C THR A 60 3.54 13.04 0.70
N SER A 61 3.53 13.57 1.92
CA SER A 61 4.40 13.03 2.97
C SER A 61 3.84 11.69 3.46
N SER A 62 4.69 10.67 3.60
CA SER A 62 4.30 9.39 4.20
C SER A 62 4.54 9.39 5.70
N TYR A 63 3.47 9.20 6.47
CA TYR A 63 3.53 9.00 7.91
C TYR A 63 3.05 7.60 8.31
N GLU A 64 3.38 7.16 9.52
CA GLU A 64 2.82 6.00 10.22
C GLU A 64 2.16 4.89 9.37
N VAL A 65 0.87 5.03 9.02
CA VAL A 65 0.05 4.00 8.36
C VAL A 65 0.50 3.72 6.92
N GLU A 66 1.03 4.71 6.21
CA GLU A 66 1.62 4.55 4.88
C GLU A 66 2.79 3.56 4.92
N TRP A 67 3.58 3.54 5.99
CA TRP A 67 4.65 2.55 6.15
C TRP A 67 4.11 1.14 6.34
N ALA A 68 3.04 0.97 7.12
CA ALA A 68 2.38 -0.33 7.26
C ALA A 68 1.85 -0.83 5.92
N LEU A 69 1.29 0.07 5.10
CA LEU A 69 0.79 -0.22 3.76
C LEU A 69 1.92 -0.65 2.81
N VAL A 70 3.05 0.09 2.79
CA VAL A 70 4.25 -0.26 2.03
C VAL A 70 4.73 -1.67 2.42
N HIS A 71 4.87 -1.93 3.73
CA HIS A 71 5.35 -3.22 4.22
C HIS A 71 4.43 -4.37 3.87
N ALA A 72 3.11 -4.18 3.98
CA ALA A 72 2.13 -5.19 3.59
C ALA A 72 2.21 -5.48 2.09
N ALA A 73 2.30 -4.45 1.24
CA ALA A 73 2.43 -4.62 -0.21
C ALA A 73 3.75 -5.32 -0.61
N GLU A 74 4.85 -5.05 0.10
CA GLU A 74 6.15 -5.67 -0.13
C GLU A 74 6.27 -7.13 0.36
N SER A 75 5.21 -7.73 0.91
CA SER A 75 5.20 -9.14 1.37
C SER A 75 5.23 -10.18 0.23
N ILE A 76 5.19 -9.73 -1.04
CA ILE A 76 5.35 -10.59 -2.22
C ILE A 76 6.78 -10.51 -2.78
N SER A 77 7.11 -11.35 -3.76
CA SER A 77 8.46 -11.35 -4.35
C SER A 77 8.77 -10.04 -5.10
N ALA A 78 10.04 -9.65 -5.14
CA ALA A 78 10.52 -8.49 -5.90
C ALA A 78 10.21 -8.58 -7.41
N GLU A 79 10.17 -9.79 -7.96
CA GLU A 79 9.76 -10.04 -9.35
C GLU A 79 8.27 -9.70 -9.52
N ALA A 80 7.41 -10.25 -8.66
CA ALA A 80 5.98 -9.98 -8.70
C ALA A 80 5.64 -8.50 -8.44
N LEU A 81 6.38 -7.81 -7.56
CA LEU A 81 6.29 -6.36 -7.40
C LEU A 81 6.60 -5.62 -8.71
N GLY A 82 7.69 -6.01 -9.38
CA GLY A 82 8.07 -5.44 -10.67
C GLY A 82 6.99 -5.58 -11.75
N ASP A 83 6.27 -6.70 -11.74
CA ASP A 83 5.19 -6.98 -12.69
C ASP A 83 3.92 -6.14 -12.43
N ILE A 84 3.60 -5.84 -11.17
CA ILE A 84 2.35 -5.14 -10.81
C ILE A 84 2.47 -3.62 -10.69
N LEU A 85 3.66 -3.08 -10.39
CA LEU A 85 3.85 -1.63 -10.25
C LEU A 85 3.39 -0.82 -11.48
N PRO A 86 3.59 -1.28 -12.73
CA PRO A 86 3.06 -0.61 -13.91
C PRO A 86 1.53 -0.53 -13.97
N LEU A 87 0.83 -1.41 -13.25
CA LEU A 87 -0.64 -1.47 -13.19
C LEU A 87 -1.24 -0.63 -12.05
N ALA A 88 -0.40 -0.22 -11.09
CA ALA A 88 -0.83 0.54 -9.93
C ALA A 88 -1.03 2.03 -10.24
N ASN A 89 -1.98 2.65 -9.52
CA ASN A 89 -2.21 4.09 -9.50
C ASN A 89 -0.96 4.84 -9.03
N ASP A 90 -0.83 6.13 -9.39
CA ASP A 90 0.27 6.97 -8.92
C ASP A 90 0.04 7.39 -7.46
N THR A 91 0.50 6.54 -6.54
CA THR A 91 0.45 6.74 -5.07
C THR A 91 1.85 6.91 -4.51
N GLU A 92 1.96 7.53 -3.33
CA GLU A 92 3.25 7.66 -2.64
C GLU A 92 3.83 6.27 -2.29
N VAL A 93 2.97 5.31 -1.94
CA VAL A 93 3.35 3.91 -1.71
C VAL A 93 3.98 3.29 -2.95
N LYS A 94 3.40 3.49 -4.15
CA LYS A 94 3.99 3.01 -5.41
C LYS A 94 5.40 3.56 -5.59
N ARG A 95 5.59 4.86 -5.42
CA ARG A 95 6.89 5.53 -5.63
C ARG A 95 7.96 5.04 -4.66
N ILE A 96 7.61 4.86 -3.40
CA ILE A 96 8.52 4.29 -2.39
C ILE A 96 8.97 2.89 -2.81
N ILE A 97 8.04 2.04 -3.23
CA ILE A 97 8.34 0.67 -3.65
C ILE A 97 9.19 0.68 -4.94
N GLU A 98 8.89 1.53 -5.93
CA GLU A 98 9.71 1.68 -7.14
C GLU A 98 11.17 2.04 -6.82
N ILE A 99 11.38 2.99 -5.89
CA ILE A 99 12.72 3.38 -5.44
C ILE A 99 13.43 2.20 -4.76
N ARG A 100 12.74 1.49 -3.86
CA ARG A 100 13.29 0.33 -3.14
C ARG A 100 13.65 -0.80 -4.10
N LEU A 101 12.77 -1.10 -5.06
CA LEU A 101 12.97 -2.14 -6.06
C LEU A 101 14.16 -1.81 -6.98
N ALA A 102 14.27 -0.57 -7.45
CA ALA A 102 15.42 -0.12 -8.23
C ALA A 102 16.73 -0.27 -7.44
N ASN A 103 16.73 0.07 -6.15
CA ASN A 103 17.89 -0.11 -5.28
C ASN A 103 18.23 -1.58 -5.02
N TYR A 104 17.22 -2.44 -4.89
CA TYR A 104 17.39 -3.89 -4.74
C TYR A 104 18.12 -4.50 -5.95
N TYR A 105 17.72 -4.14 -7.17
CA TYR A 105 18.38 -4.62 -8.38
C TYR A 105 19.78 -4.03 -8.58
N LYS A 106 20.00 -2.74 -8.27
CA LYS A 106 21.34 -2.11 -8.31
C LYS A 106 22.35 -2.77 -7.37
N LYS A 107 21.92 -3.28 -6.21
CA LYS A 107 22.81 -3.98 -5.27
C LYS A 107 23.19 -5.39 -5.72
N ARG A 108 22.48 -5.94 -6.72
CA ARG A 108 22.67 -7.30 -7.23
C ARG A 108 23.43 -7.35 -8.55
N THR A 109 23.72 -6.19 -9.14
CA THR A 109 24.61 -5.98 -10.30
C THR A 109 26.00 -5.57 -9.83
#